data_AF-A0A2N1XA24-F1
#
_entry.id   AF-A0A2N1XA24-F1
#
_cell.length_a   1.000
_cell.length_b   1.000
_cell.length_c   1.000
_cell.angle_alpha   90.00
_cell.angle_beta   90.00
_cell.angle_gamma   90.00
#
_symmetry.space_group_name_H-M   'P 1'
#
loop_
_entity.id
_entity.type
_entity.pdbx_description
1 polymer ?
#
loop_
_entity_poly.entity_id
_entity_poly.type
_entity_poly.pdbx_seq_one_letter_code
_entity_poly.pdbx_strand_id
1 'polypeptide(L)' 'MSLGQIKSFGPFGPKYEVGRALRPLDDGDWMIEITMIETGEKAEYRWTHLCDDPVAR' A
#
# COMPACT_ATOMS: atom_id res chain seq x y z
N MET A 1 -11.08 -0.53 0.41
CA MET A 1 -9.78 -0.19 1.00
C MET A 1 -10.02 0.36 2.39
N SER A 2 -9.30 -0.13 3.39
CA SER A 2 -9.35 0.40 4.76
C SER A 2 -7.98 0.95 5.13
N LEU A 3 -7.94 2.21 5.55
CA LEU A 3 -6.75 2.82 6.15
C LEU A 3 -6.33 2.01 7.39
N GLY A 4 -5.03 1.86 7.61
CA GLY A 4 -4.46 1.06 8.70
C GLY A 4 -4.48 -0.45 8.43
N GLN A 5 -4.96 -0.92 7.28
CA GLN A 5 -4.86 -2.33 6.92
C GLN A 5 -3.42 -2.72 6.65
N ILE A 6 -2.98 -3.87 7.15
CA ILE A 6 -1.66 -4.42 6.86
C ILE A 6 -1.76 -5.38 5.66
N LYS A 7 -0.95 -5.14 4.65
CA LYS A 7 -0.83 -5.94 3.43
C LYS A 7 0.62 -6.39 3.24
N SER A 8 0.86 -7.28 2.29
CA SER A 8 2.21 -7.72 1.93
C SER A 8 2.41 -7.65 0.42
N PHE A 9 3.63 -7.34 -0.01
CA PHE A 9 3.99 -7.40 -1.43
C PHE A 9 4.00 -8.85 -1.91
N GLY A 10 2.88 -9.31 -2.47
CA GLY A 10 2.65 -10.72 -2.72
C GLY A 10 2.63 -11.59 -1.44
N PRO A 11 2.58 -12.93 -1.59
CA PRO A 11 2.33 -13.85 -0.46
C PRO A 11 3.48 -13.96 0.56
N PHE A 12 4.70 -13.61 0.18
CA PHE A 12 5.91 -13.80 1.00
C PHE A 12 6.77 -12.52 1.09
N GLY A 13 6.32 -11.40 0.54
CA GLY A 13 7.10 -10.17 0.55
C GLY A 13 6.93 -9.35 1.82
N PRO A 14 7.65 -8.22 1.90
CA PRO A 14 7.59 -7.31 3.05
C PRO A 14 6.16 -6.84 3.33
N LYS A 15 5.87 -6.62 4.62
CA LYS A 15 4.58 -6.11 5.08
C LYS A 15 4.58 -4.59 5.13
N TYR A 16 3.46 -3.99 4.79
CA TYR A 16 3.25 -2.55 4.87
C TYR A 16 1.84 -2.22 5.38
N GLU A 17 1.71 -1.09 6.05
CA GLU A 17 0.42 -0.51 6.44
C GLU A 17 -0.08 0.44 5.35
N VAL A 18 -1.37 0.34 5.03
CA VAL A 18 -2.06 1.21 4.08
C VAL A 18 -2.36 2.56 4.73
N GLY A 19 -1.70 3.61 4.26
CA GLY A 19 -1.95 4.99 4.64
C GLY A 19 -2.96 5.69 3.73
N ARG A 20 -2.95 7.04 3.77
CA ARG A 20 -3.92 7.89 3.06
C ARG A 20 -3.64 7.99 1.56
N ALA A 21 -4.68 8.28 0.78
CA ALA A 21 -4.52 8.71 -0.60
C ALA A 21 -3.77 10.05 -0.66
N LEU A 22 -2.83 10.17 -1.59
CA LEU A 22 -1.97 11.35 -1.77
C LEU A 22 -2.44 12.19 -2.96
N ARG A 23 -2.48 11.59 -4.16
CA ARG A 23 -2.86 12.28 -5.40
C ARG A 23 -3.40 11.31 -6.45
N PRO A 24 -4.32 11.75 -7.33
CA PRO A 24 -4.68 11.01 -8.53
C PRO A 24 -3.50 11.02 -9.53
N LEU A 25 -3.49 10.04 -10.42
CA LEU A 25 -2.59 9.94 -11.56
C LEU A 25 -3.37 10.14 -12.87
N ASP A 26 -2.65 10.51 -13.94
CA ASP A 26 -3.27 10.84 -15.24
C ASP A 26 -3.97 9.65 -15.92
N ASP A 27 -3.64 8.42 -15.52
CA ASP A 27 -4.27 7.18 -15.99
C ASP A 27 -5.51 6.76 -15.18
N GLY A 28 -5.94 7.60 -14.23
CA GLY A 28 -7.09 7.33 -13.37
C GLY A 28 -6.78 6.48 -12.14
N ASP A 29 -5.52 6.10 -11.94
CA ASP A 29 -5.07 5.44 -10.69
C ASP A 29 -4.82 6.49 -9.60
N TRP A 30 -4.47 6.03 -8.40
CA TRP A 30 -4.14 6.87 -7.25
C TRP A 30 -2.81 6.47 -6.64
N MET A 31 -2.07 7.47 -6.19
CA MET A 31 -0.92 7.25 -5.33
C MET A 31 -1.34 7.26 -3.87
N ILE A 32 -0.97 6.21 -3.14
CA ILE A 32 -1.32 5.97 -1.74
C ILE A 32 -0.03 5.96 -0.92
N GLU A 33 -0.04 6.59 0.26
CA GLU A 33 1.05 6.45 1.22
C GLU A 33 1.00 5.04 1.82
N ILE A 34 2.15 4.37 1.90
CA ILE A 34 2.31 3.13 2.65
C ILE A 34 3.44 3.29 3.66
N THR A 35 3.38 2.55 4.76
CA THR A 35 4.47 2.50 5.76
C THR A 35 4.95 1.07 5.89
N MET A 36 6.22 0.82 5.60
CA MET A 36 6.85 -0.50 5.78
C MET A 36 6.85 -0.86 7.25
N ILE A 37 6.28 -2.00 7.62
CA ILE A 37 6.12 -2.39 9.03
C ILE A 37 7.48 -2.63 9.71
N GLU A 38 8.43 -3.20 8.97
CA GLU A 38 9.72 -3.62 9.54
C GLU A 38 10.66 -2.43 9.82
N THR A 39 10.56 -1.37 9.03
CA THR A 39 11.50 -0.24 9.07
C THR A 39 10.85 1.08 9.49
N GLY A 40 9.52 1.18 9.43
CA GLY A 40 8.80 2.45 9.55
C GLY A 40 8.98 3.39 8.37
N GLU A 41 9.66 2.95 7.30
CA GLU A 41 9.88 3.76 6.09
C GLU A 41 8.56 4.03 5.39
N LYS A 42 8.37 5.28 4.98
CA LYS A 42 7.21 5.70 4.19
C LYS A 42 7.54 5.70 2.72
N ALA A 43 6.63 5.15 1.92
CA ALA A 43 6.73 5.14 0.47
C ALA A 43 5.39 5.47 -0.18
N GLU A 44 5.42 5.74 -1.47
CA GLU A 44 4.25 5.94 -2.30
C GLU A 44 3.99 4.69 -3.14
N TYR A 45 2.75 4.22 -3.19
CA TYR A 45 2.39 3.02 -3.93
C TYR A 45 1.05 3.16 -4.64
N ARG A 46 0.94 2.52 -5.81
CA ARG A 46 -0.25 2.59 -6.66
C ARG A 46 -1.43 1.88 -6.02
N TRP A 47 -2.59 2.51 -6.05
CA TRP A 47 -3.83 1.99 -5.50
C TRP A 47 -4.25 0.68 -6.18
N THR A 48 -4.14 0.60 -7.51
CA THR A 48 -4.45 -0.63 -8.26
C THR A 48 -3.60 -1.82 -7.82
N HIS A 49 -2.27 -1.65 -7.76
CA HIS A 49 -1.37 -2.71 -7.30
C HIS A 49 -1.66 -3.11 -5.84
N LEU A 50 -1.87 -2.11 -4.98
CA LEU A 50 -2.24 -2.34 -3.60
C LEU A 50 -3.51 -3.17 -3.51
N CYS A 51 -4.53 -2.94 -4.34
CA CYS A 51 -5.76 -3.73 -4.33
C CYS A 51 -5.52 -5.23 -4.60
N ASP A 52 -4.55 -5.57 -5.46
CA ASP A 52 -4.21 -6.94 -5.82
C ASP A 52 -3.35 -7.66 -4.77
N ASP A 53 -2.60 -6.91 -3.95
CA ASP A 53 -1.76 -7.47 -2.90
C ASP A 53 -2.62 -8.23 -1.84
N PRO A 54 -2.13 -9.34 -1.27
CA PRO A 54 -2.85 -10.05 -0.22
C PRO A 54 -2.86 -9.25 1.09
N VAL A 55 -3.89 -9.50 1.92
CA VAL A 55 -3.88 -9.06 3.31
C VAL A 55 -2.81 -9.85 4.06
N ALA A 56 -1.96 -9.16 4.83
CA ALA A 56 -0.93 -9.82 5.61
C ALA A 56 -1.58 -10.62 6.75
N ARG A 57 -1.12 -11.85 6.95
CA ARG A 57 -1.47 -12.68 8.12
C ARG A 57 -0.51 -12.44 9.28
#